data_AF-A0A8J6S339-F1
#
_entry.id   AF-A0A8J6S339-F1
#
_cell.length_a   1.000
_cell.length_b   1.000
_cell.length_c   1.000
_cell.angle_alpha   90.00
_cell.angle_beta   90.00
_cell.angle_gamma   90.00
#
_symmetry.space_group_name_H-M   'P 1'
#
loop_
_entity.id
_entity.type
_entity.pdbx_description
1 polymer ?
#
loop_
_entity_poly.entity_id
_entity_poly.type
_entity_poly.pdbx_seq_one_letter_code
_entity_poly.pdbx_strand_id
1 'polypeptide(L)'
;MSRWTPKNLPGGGNSRWNQRNAHHILEAKHARAWGLNESDLPAVNLSRRDHDRYHDLLRNEFKTVSRRNQGQPLSKLQVKQVYQRVYQAHPDWLDAIEPFFGN
;
A
#
# COMPACT_ATOMS: atom_id res chain seq x y z
N MET A 1 17.70 -8.41 12.45
CA MET A 1 18.25 -7.06 12.17
C MET A 1 18.34 -6.90 10.67
N SER A 2 17.32 -6.34 10.02
CA SER A 2 17.29 -6.19 8.55
C SER A 2 18.00 -4.89 8.16
N ARG A 3 19.03 -5.03 7.33
CA ARG A 3 19.87 -3.93 6.85
C ARG A 3 19.13 -3.07 5.82
N TRP A 4 19.14 -1.78 6.06
CA TRP A 4 18.96 -0.75 5.04
C TRP A 4 20.15 -0.79 4.07
N THR A 5 19.90 -0.68 2.77
CA THR A 5 20.97 -0.47 1.77
C THR A 5 20.61 0.69 0.86
N PRO A 6 21.43 1.76 0.79
CA PRO A 6 21.24 2.86 -0.14
C PRO A 6 21.67 2.47 -1.56
N LYS A 7 20.97 3.04 -2.55
CA LYS A 7 21.18 2.86 -3.99
C LYS A 7 22.57 3.36 -4.40
N ASN A 8 23.42 2.46 -4.89
CA ASN A 8 24.24 2.63 -6.11
C ASN A 8 25.27 1.49 -6.24
N LEU A 9 25.04 0.58 -7.19
CA LEU A 9 26.10 -0.22 -7.80
C LEU A 9 25.84 -0.30 -9.32
N PRO A 10 26.85 -0.03 -10.18
CA PRO A 10 26.75 -0.25 -11.61
C PRO A 10 27.19 -1.70 -11.91
N GLY A 11 26.26 -2.53 -12.36
CA GLY A 11 26.56 -3.92 -12.72
C GLY A 11 25.42 -4.50 -13.55
N GLY A 12 25.73 -4.86 -14.79
CA GLY A 12 24.78 -5.27 -15.81
C GLY A 12 23.84 -6.41 -15.39
N GLY A 13 22.57 -6.28 -15.79
CA GLY A 13 21.56 -7.31 -15.60
C GLY A 13 20.15 -6.75 -15.69
N ASN A 14 19.63 -6.64 -16.92
CA ASN A 14 18.20 -6.48 -17.24
C ASN A 14 17.35 -5.68 -16.24
N SER A 15 17.32 -4.35 -16.41
CA SER A 15 16.43 -3.40 -15.73
C SER A 15 14.92 -3.58 -16.03
N ARG A 16 14.47 -4.81 -16.34
CA ARG A 16 13.07 -5.18 -16.56
C ARG A 16 12.39 -5.78 -15.32
N TRP A 17 13.10 -5.94 -14.20
CA TRP A 17 12.61 -6.55 -12.96
C TRP A 17 12.03 -5.59 -11.91
N ASN A 18 12.09 -4.26 -12.13
CA ASN A 18 11.85 -3.31 -11.03
C ASN A 18 10.47 -2.64 -10.99
N GLN A 19 9.60 -2.82 -11.99
CA GLN A 19 8.26 -2.18 -11.97
C GLN A 19 7.13 -3.14 -11.56
N ARG A 20 7.26 -4.46 -11.78
CA ARG A 20 6.17 -5.42 -11.49
C ARG A 20 6.03 -5.84 -10.03
N ASN A 21 6.98 -5.44 -9.19
CA ASN A 21 7.10 -5.89 -7.79
C ASN A 21 6.91 -4.74 -6.78
N ALA A 22 6.70 -3.51 -7.26
CA ALA A 22 6.39 -2.38 -6.40
C ALA A 22 4.92 -2.45 -5.99
N HIS A 23 4.68 -2.61 -4.70
CA HIS A 23 3.35 -2.54 -4.09
C HIS A 23 3.17 -1.16 -3.46
N HIS A 24 2.25 -0.35 -3.98
CA HIS A 24 1.85 0.89 -3.31
C HIS A 24 1.13 0.52 -2.01
N ILE A 25 1.66 0.98 -0.88
CA ILE A 25 1.10 0.68 0.44
C ILE A 25 -0.32 1.27 0.54
N LEU A 26 -0.51 2.50 0.04
CA LEU A 26 -1.82 3.10 -0.16
C LEU A 26 -2.30 2.85 -1.60
N GLU A 27 -3.51 2.33 -1.78
CA GLU A 27 -4.05 2.06 -3.11
C GLU A 27 -4.33 3.37 -3.85
N ALA A 28 -3.88 3.45 -5.10
CA ALA A 28 -3.99 4.65 -5.93
C ALA A 28 -5.43 5.20 -6.04
N LYS A 29 -6.45 4.33 -6.00
CA LYS A 29 -7.86 4.77 -6.04
C LYS A 29 -8.25 5.66 -4.85
N HIS A 30 -7.73 5.37 -3.66
CA HIS A 30 -8.01 6.14 -2.45
C HIS A 30 -7.22 7.44 -2.44
N ALA A 31 -5.95 7.38 -2.85
CA ALA A 31 -5.13 8.56 -3.05
C ALA A 31 -5.75 9.56 -4.03
N ARG A 32 -6.21 9.08 -5.19
CA ARG A 32 -6.89 9.91 -6.21
C ARG A 32 -8.18 10.55 -5.67
N ALA A 33 -8.96 9.81 -4.88
CA ALA A 33 -10.15 10.35 -4.21
C ALA A 33 -9.85 11.46 -3.20
N TRP A 34 -8.59 11.57 -2.75
CA TRP A 34 -8.11 12.62 -1.83
C TRP A 34 -7.29 13.70 -2.54
N GLY A 35 -7.22 13.70 -3.87
CA GLY A 35 -6.46 14.68 -4.65
C GLY A 35 -4.94 14.46 -4.63
N LEU A 36 -4.46 13.26 -4.30
CA LEU A 36 -3.04 12.92 -4.25
C LEU A 36 -2.57 12.29 -5.56
N ASN A 37 -1.30 12.54 -5.92
CA ASN A 37 -0.66 11.87 -7.05
C ASN A 37 -0.12 10.51 -6.64
N GLU A 38 -0.20 9.54 -7.56
CA GLU A 38 0.29 8.18 -7.34
C GLU A 38 1.82 8.14 -7.16
N SER A 39 2.55 9.06 -7.77
CA SER A 39 4.01 9.20 -7.63
C SER A 39 4.47 9.51 -6.21
N ASP A 40 3.59 10.09 -5.39
CA ASP A 40 3.92 10.57 -4.05
C ASP A 40 3.59 9.52 -2.98
N LEU A 41 3.07 8.35 -3.40
CA LEU A 41 2.65 7.30 -2.50
C LEU A 41 3.84 6.41 -2.10
N PRO A 42 3.92 6.03 -0.81
CA PRO A 42 4.94 5.08 -0.37
C PRO A 42 4.70 3.72 -1.03
N ALA A 43 5.79 3.11 -1.49
CA ALA A 43 5.79 1.80 -2.12
C ALA A 43 6.89 0.91 -1.53
N VAL A 44 6.62 -0.39 -1.50
CA VAL A 44 7.55 -1.41 -1.04
C VAL A 44 7.78 -2.44 -2.14
N ASN A 45 9.00 -2.96 -2.22
CA ASN A 45 9.30 -4.06 -3.13
C ASN A 45 8.94 -5.37 -2.46
N LEU A 46 7.97 -6.07 -3.03
CA LEU A 46 7.51 -7.36 -2.56
C LEU A 46 7.85 -8.47 -3.55
N SER A 47 7.93 -9.70 -3.05
CA SER A 47 7.86 -10.85 -3.94
C SER A 47 6.51 -10.85 -4.65
N ARG A 48 6.41 -11.46 -5.84
CA ARG A 48 5.14 -11.56 -6.56
C ARG A 48 4.04 -12.19 -5.69
N ARG A 49 4.41 -13.21 -4.91
CA ARG A 49 3.51 -13.91 -3.99
C ARG A 49 2.99 -12.99 -2.89
N ASP A 50 3.88 -12.20 -2.29
CA ASP A 50 3.49 -11.29 -1.20
C ASP A 50 2.67 -10.11 -1.72
N HIS A 51 3.00 -9.60 -2.91
CA HIS A 51 2.19 -8.61 -3.60
C HIS A 51 0.75 -9.12 -3.80
N ASP A 52 0.59 -10.31 -4.40
CA ASP A 52 -0.73 -10.89 -4.65
C ASP A 52 -1.48 -11.17 -3.32
N ARG A 53 -0.76 -11.64 -2.29
CA ARG A 53 -1.32 -11.84 -0.95
C ARG A 53 -1.88 -10.54 -0.36
N TYR A 54 -1.10 -9.46 -0.35
CA TYR A 54 -1.56 -8.19 0.25
C TYR A 54 -2.65 -7.52 -0.58
N HIS A 55 -2.57 -7.65 -1.90
CA HIS A 55 -3.64 -7.22 -2.80
C HIS A 55 -4.98 -7.92 -2.46
N ASP A 56 -4.96 -9.25 -2.33
CA ASP A 56 -6.17 -10.02 -2.00
C ASP A 56 -6.70 -9.70 -0.59
N LEU A 57 -5.82 -9.54 0.40
CA LEU A 57 -6.20 -9.14 1.76
C LEU A 57 -6.90 -7.77 1.77
N LEU A 58 -6.30 -6.75 1.14
CA LEU A 58 -6.91 -5.43 1.02
C LEU A 58 -8.26 -5.49 0.31
N ARG A 59 -8.31 -6.18 -0.84
CA ARG A 59 -9.54 -6.32 -1.62
C ARG A 59 -10.67 -6.94 -0.80
N ASN A 60 -10.37 -8.00 -0.04
CA ASN A 60 -11.35 -8.70 0.79
C ASN A 60 -11.83 -7.85 1.98
N GLU A 61 -10.93 -7.15 2.65
CA GLU A 61 -11.29 -6.25 3.75
C GLU A 61 -12.12 -5.04 3.25
N PHE A 62 -11.71 -4.40 2.17
CA PHE A 62 -12.49 -3.31 1.56
C PHE A 62 -13.88 -3.77 1.13
N LYS A 63 -14.00 -4.96 0.55
CA LYS A 63 -15.31 -5.55 0.19
C LYS A 63 -16.18 -5.77 1.43
N THR A 64 -15.59 -6.24 2.52
CA THR A 64 -16.29 -6.44 3.80
C THR A 64 -16.78 -5.12 4.39
N VAL A 65 -15.92 -4.10 4.46
CA VAL A 65 -16.28 -2.79 4.99
C VAL A 65 -17.28 -2.07 4.09
N SER A 66 -17.12 -2.13 2.77
CA SER A 66 -18.07 -1.55 1.81
C SER A 66 -19.47 -2.16 1.90
N ARG A 67 -19.57 -3.49 2.08
CA ARG A 67 -20.85 -4.17 2.33
C ARG A 67 -21.51 -3.69 3.62
N ARG A 68 -20.74 -3.52 4.70
CA ARG A 68 -21.23 -2.98 5.97
C ARG A 68 -21.67 -1.52 5.85
N ASN A 69 -21.00 -0.75 4.98
CA ASN A 69 -21.33 0.63 4.68
C ASN A 69 -22.46 0.79 3.65
N GLN A 70 -23.19 -0.29 3.32
CA GLN A 70 -24.33 -0.29 2.40
C GLN A 70 -24.02 0.32 1.02
N GLY A 71 -22.78 0.17 0.53
CA GLY A 71 -22.34 0.73 -0.75
C GLY A 71 -22.07 2.23 -0.74
N GLN A 72 -22.23 2.92 0.40
CA GLN A 72 -21.82 4.32 0.52
C GLN A 72 -20.29 4.45 0.42
N PRO A 73 -19.77 5.60 -0.08
CA PRO A 73 -18.34 5.86 -0.09
C PRO A 73 -17.71 5.70 1.30
N LEU A 74 -16.54 5.08 1.37
CA LEU A 74 -15.83 4.89 2.62
C LEU A 74 -15.19 6.20 3.08
N SER A 75 -15.34 6.53 4.36
CA SER A 75 -14.62 7.67 4.97
C SER A 75 -13.13 7.38 5.08
N LYS A 76 -12.30 8.43 5.19
CA LYS A 76 -10.86 8.28 5.43
C LYS A 76 -10.56 7.40 6.65
N LEU A 77 -11.34 7.55 7.72
CA LEU A 77 -11.20 6.72 8.92
C LEU A 77 -11.49 5.23 8.64
N GLN A 78 -12.55 4.93 7.88
CA GLN A 78 -12.87 3.54 7.52
C GLN A 78 -11.77 2.92 6.64
N VAL A 79 -11.21 3.70 5.71
CA VAL A 79 -10.07 3.26 4.88
C VAL A 79 -8.83 3.02 5.75
N LYS A 80 -8.52 3.93 6.69
CA LYS A 80 -7.42 3.77 7.66
C LYS A 80 -7.54 2.48 8.45
N GLN A 81 -8.72 2.19 8.97
CA GLN A 81 -8.98 0.98 9.75
C GLN A 81 -8.77 -0.31 8.94
N VAL A 82 -9.05 -0.31 7.64
CA VAL A 82 -8.75 -1.45 6.75
C VAL A 82 -7.24 -1.67 6.69
N TYR A 83 -6.47 -0.61 6.44
CA TYR A 83 -5.01 -0.70 6.39
C TYR A 83 -4.42 -1.17 7.72
N GLN A 84 -4.88 -0.64 8.85
CA GLN A 84 -4.45 -1.06 10.17
C GLN A 84 -4.66 -2.56 10.42
N ARG A 85 -5.77 -3.14 9.93
CA ARG A 85 -6.02 -4.59 10.05
C ARG A 85 -5.12 -5.41 9.15
N VAL A 86 -4.96 -5.00 7.89
CA VAL A 86 -4.17 -5.76 6.90
C VAL A 86 -2.68 -5.69 7.17
N TYR A 87 -2.18 -4.53 7.60
CA TYR A 87 -0.76 -4.25 7.84
C TYR A 87 -0.38 -4.26 9.32
N GLN A 88 -1.16 -4.89 10.20
CA GLN A 88 -0.83 -5.00 11.62
C GLN A 88 0.56 -5.59 11.90
N ALA A 89 1.08 -6.42 10.98
CA ALA A 89 2.41 -7.02 11.08
C ALA A 89 3.54 -6.13 10.50
N HIS A 90 3.18 -4.98 9.93
CA HIS A 90 4.07 -4.03 9.25
C HIS A 90 3.81 -2.60 9.74
N PRO A 91 4.18 -2.29 11.00
CA PRO A 91 3.97 -0.96 11.57
C PRO A 91 4.67 0.15 10.78
N ASP A 92 5.82 -0.15 10.17
CA ASP A 92 6.55 0.77 9.29
C ASP A 92 5.74 1.18 8.04
N TRP A 93 4.88 0.30 7.54
CA TRP A 93 4.01 0.61 6.41
C TRP A 93 2.85 1.51 6.83
N LEU A 94 2.32 1.29 8.05
CA LEU A 94 1.27 2.13 8.62
C LEU A 94 1.78 3.55 8.87
N ASP A 95 2.97 3.68 9.45
CA ASP A 95 3.61 4.98 9.68
C ASP A 95 3.81 5.74 8.36
N ALA A 96 4.17 5.04 7.28
CA ALA A 96 4.38 5.65 5.97
C ALA A 96 3.10 6.22 5.34
N ILE A 97 1.94 5.63 5.63
CA ILE A 97 0.65 6.08 5.07
C ILE A 97 -0.16 6.98 6.01
N GLU A 98 0.22 7.06 7.28
CA GLU A 98 -0.46 7.87 8.30
C GLU A 98 -0.70 9.34 7.85
N PRO A 99 0.28 10.04 7.24
CA PRO A 99 0.09 11.44 6.85
C PRO A 99 -1.05 11.69 5.85
N PHE A 100 -1.45 10.68 5.06
CA PHE A 100 -2.49 10.85 4.04
C PHE A 100 -3.93 10.81 4.61
N PHE A 101 -4.09 10.27 5.82
CA PHE A 101 -5.39 10.19 6.50
C PHE A 101 -5.80 11.50 7.17
N GLY A 102 -4.88 12.46 7.29
CA GLY A 102 -5.09 13.72 7.98
C GLY A 102 -4.81 13.60 9.48
N ASN A 103 -4.30 14.70 10.03
CA ASN A 103 -4.40 15.05 11.44
C ASN A 103 -5.65 15.93 11.61
#